data_AF-A0A9P0F9V3-F1
#
_entry.id   AF-A0A9P0F9V3-F1
#
_cell.length_a   1.000
_cell.length_b   1.000
_cell.length_c   1.000
_cell.angle_alpha   90.00
_cell.angle_beta   90.00
_cell.angle_gamma   90.00
#
_symmetry.space_group_name_H-M   'P 1'
#
loop_
_entity.id
_entity.type
_entity.pdbx_description
1 polymer ?
#
loop_
_entity_poly.entity_id
_entity_poly.type
_entity_poly.pdbx_seq_one_letter_code
_entity_poly.pdbx_strand_id
1 'polypeptide(L)'
;MSKRNIAYVKPEEPSFLKKLKEQAGYVEGPTIETKREELGLVRDEDFEDNHEELPTVVVLKEGDLTAEEAAREKVRLEKGKGHFITLNPETW
;
A
#
# COMPACT_ATOMS: atom_id res chain seq x y z
N MET A 1 27.32 11.34 -32.37
CA MET A 1 27.01 10.79 -31.03
C MET A 1 27.39 11.84 -29.98
N SER A 2 26.44 12.69 -29.57
CA SER A 2 26.70 13.72 -28.56
C SER A 2 26.91 13.07 -27.19
N LYS A 3 28.09 13.25 -26.60
CA LYS A 3 28.51 12.65 -25.35
C LYS A 3 27.69 13.24 -24.18
N ARG A 4 26.71 12.49 -23.67
CA ARG A 4 25.79 12.89 -22.59
C ARG A 4 26.38 12.55 -21.21
N ASN A 5 27.58 13.03 -20.91
CA ASN A 5 28.20 12.83 -19.60
C ASN A 5 27.99 14.08 -18.74
N ILE A 6 26.79 14.21 -18.17
CA ILE A 6 26.48 15.27 -17.19
C ILE A 6 26.77 14.70 -15.81
N ALA A 7 27.81 15.21 -15.14
CA ALA A 7 28.08 14.93 -13.74
C ALA A 7 27.43 16.02 -12.89
N TYR A 8 26.51 15.64 -12.00
CA TYR A 8 25.91 16.55 -11.03
C TYR A 8 26.71 16.45 -9.72
N VAL A 9 27.29 17.57 -9.30
CA VAL A 9 27.91 17.72 -7.97
C VAL A 9 27.03 18.67 -7.18
N LYS A 10 26.50 18.22 -6.04
CA LYS A 10 25.73 19.06 -5.14
C LYS A 10 26.70 20.00 -4.40
N PRO A 11 26.67 21.32 -4.63
CA PRO A 11 27.50 22.26 -3.88
C PRO A 11 27.06 22.31 -2.41
N GLU A 12 27.97 22.70 -1.53
CA GLU A 12 27.62 22.89 -0.12
C GLU A 12 26.55 23.98 0.05
N GLU A 13 25.68 23.77 1.02
CA GLU A 13 24.61 24.72 1.30
C GLU A 13 25.20 26.03 1.88
N PRO A 14 24.84 27.20 1.32
CA PRO A 14 25.36 28.49 1.77
C PRO A 14 24.93 28.80 3.21
N SER A 15 25.79 29.53 3.93
CA SER A 15 25.63 29.82 5.36
C SER A 15 24.32 30.52 5.73
N PHE A 16 23.77 31.34 4.85
CA PHE A 16 22.47 32.00 5.04
C PHE A 16 21.31 30.99 5.08
N LEU A 17 21.27 30.01 4.16
CA LEU A 17 20.21 29.00 4.12
C LEU A 17 20.26 28.09 5.33
N LYS A 18 21.47 27.73 5.79
CA LYS A 18 21.66 26.95 7.03
C LYS A 18 21.04 27.65 8.24
N LYS A 19 21.34 28.94 8.43
CA LYS A 19 20.80 29.74 9.53
C LYS A 19 19.27 29.88 9.45
N LEU A 20 18.74 30.09 8.26
CA LEU A 20 17.30 30.23 8.06
C LEU A 20 16.55 28.93 8.35
N LYS A 21 17.09 27.79 7.89
CA LYS A 21 16.54 26.46 8.20
C LYS A 21 16.56 26.15 9.70
N GLU A 22 17.65 26.49 10.37
CA GLU A 22 17.81 26.32 11.82
C GLU A 22 16.78 27.15 12.60
N GLN A 23 16.60 28.42 12.23
CA GLN A 23 15.59 29.30 12.85
C GLN A 23 14.15 28.83 12.58
N ALA A 24 13.90 28.23 11.42
CA ALA A 24 12.61 27.69 11.05
C ALA A 24 12.33 26.30 11.63
N GLY A 25 13.29 25.67 12.32
CA GLY A 25 13.17 24.29 12.79
C GLY A 25 13.00 23.27 11.66
N TYR A 26 13.58 23.56 10.48
CA TYR A 26 13.45 22.71 9.31
C TYR A 26 14.21 21.40 9.50
N VAL A 27 13.48 20.29 9.46
CA VAL A 27 14.04 18.93 9.42
C VAL A 27 14.09 18.50 7.95
N GLU A 28 15.25 18.03 7.50
CA GLU A 28 15.41 17.53 6.14
C GLU A 28 14.43 16.37 5.89
N GLY A 29 13.73 16.41 4.76
CA GLY A 29 12.70 15.44 4.42
C GLY A 29 13.25 14.04 4.14
N PRO A 30 12.38 13.04 3.94
CA PRO A 30 12.79 11.68 3.65
C PRO A 30 13.67 11.64 2.39
N THR A 31 14.78 10.93 2.49
CA THR A 31 15.72 10.78 1.37
C THR A 31 15.41 9.50 0.60
N ILE A 32 16.18 9.22 -0.46
CA ILE A 32 16.06 7.95 -1.20
C ILE A 32 16.38 6.77 -0.27
N GLU A 33 17.31 6.94 0.67
CA GLU A 33 17.68 5.91 1.64
C GLU A 33 16.51 5.58 2.59
N THR A 34 15.64 6.56 2.87
CA THR A 34 14.44 6.34 3.69
C THR A 34 13.48 5.32 3.06
N LYS A 35 13.52 5.09 1.74
CA LYS A 35 12.75 4.01 1.11
C LYS A 35 13.32 2.62 1.34
N ARG A 36 14.61 2.53 1.71
CA ARG A 36 15.33 1.28 1.97
C ARG A 36 15.34 0.92 3.45
N GLU A 37 14.83 1.79 4.31
CA GLU A 37 14.71 1.53 5.74
C GLU A 37 13.78 0.33 5.98
N GLU A 38 14.16 -0.51 6.95
CA GLU A 38 13.34 -1.64 7.36
C GLU A 38 12.20 -1.13 8.24
N LEU A 39 10.99 -1.12 7.69
CA LEU A 39 9.78 -0.59 8.34
C LEU A 39 9.17 -1.54 9.40
N GLY A 40 9.90 -2.59 9.79
CA GLY A 40 9.45 -3.63 10.70
C GLY A 40 8.70 -4.77 10.03
N LEU A 41 8.10 -5.64 10.84
CA LEU A 41 7.33 -6.78 10.37
C LEU A 41 5.94 -6.34 9.89
N VAL A 42 5.58 -6.75 8.67
CA VAL A 42 4.22 -6.61 8.15
C VAL A 42 3.29 -7.49 8.98
N ARG A 43 2.19 -6.93 9.47
CA ARG A 43 1.17 -7.63 10.25
C ARG A 43 0.11 -8.19 9.31
N ASP A 44 -0.60 -9.23 9.74
CA ASP A 44 -1.69 -9.82 8.94
C ASP A 44 -2.78 -8.78 8.60
N GLU A 45 -3.05 -7.86 9.54
CA GLU A 45 -3.97 -6.72 9.38
C GLU A 45 -3.60 -5.81 8.20
N ASP A 46 -2.30 -5.70 7.85
CA ASP A 46 -1.84 -4.81 6.79
C ASP A 46 -2.18 -5.35 5.39
N PHE A 47 -2.61 -6.63 5.30
CA PHE A 47 -3.10 -7.27 4.07
C PHE A 47 -4.62 -7.30 3.96
N GLU A 48 -5.35 -6.86 4.99
CA GLU A 48 -6.80 -6.84 4.98
C GLU A 48 -7.31 -5.60 4.25
N ASP A 49 -8.18 -5.79 3.25
CA ASP A 49 -8.83 -4.69 2.54
C ASP A 49 -9.60 -3.80 3.52
N ASN A 50 -9.36 -2.50 3.48
CA ASN A 50 -10.13 -1.55 4.27
C ASN A 50 -11.54 -1.31 3.64
N HIS A 51 -12.44 -0.65 4.39
CA HIS A 51 -13.80 -0.38 3.89
C HIS A 51 -13.82 0.52 2.63
N GLU A 52 -12.78 1.32 2.39
CA GLU A 52 -12.67 2.18 1.19
C GLU A 52 -12.18 1.41 -0.04
N GLU A 53 -11.45 0.31 0.16
CA GLU A 53 -10.94 -0.60 -0.88
C GLU A 53 -11.99 -1.62 -1.33
N LEU A 54 -13.02 -1.87 -0.51
CA LEU A 54 -14.11 -2.77 -0.86
C LEU A 54 -14.94 -2.23 -2.05
N PRO A 55 -15.41 -3.12 -2.94
CA PRO A 55 -16.21 -2.70 -4.09
C PRO A 55 -17.56 -2.14 -3.65
N THR A 56 -18.03 -1.09 -4.35
CA THR A 56 -19.38 -0.57 -4.17
C THR A 56 -20.41 -1.54 -4.72
N VAL A 57 -21.34 -2.00 -3.87
CA VAL A 57 -22.44 -2.88 -4.26
C VAL A 57 -23.63 -2.05 -4.73
N VAL A 58 -24.12 -2.30 -5.94
CA VAL A 58 -25.29 -1.63 -6.53
C VAL A 58 -26.31 -2.69 -6.94
N VAL A 59 -27.57 -2.50 -6.50
CA VAL A 59 -28.71 -3.37 -6.84
C VAL A 59 -29.45 -2.73 -8.02
N LEU A 60 -29.51 -3.41 -9.16
CA LEU A 60 -30.13 -2.89 -10.38
C LEU A 60 -31.46 -3.59 -10.69
N LYS A 61 -31.56 -4.89 -10.38
CA LYS A 61 -32.73 -5.72 -10.67
C LYS A 61 -33.22 -6.46 -9.42
N GLU A 62 -34.48 -6.85 -9.44
CA GLU A 62 -35.04 -7.76 -8.45
C GLU A 62 -34.35 -9.13 -8.57
N GLY A 63 -33.58 -9.50 -7.54
CA GLY A 63 -32.75 -10.71 -7.51
C GLY A 63 -31.26 -10.45 -7.32
N ASP A 64 -30.79 -9.20 -7.48
CA ASP A 64 -29.41 -8.84 -7.13
C ASP A 64 -29.25 -8.84 -5.60
N LEU A 65 -28.07 -9.27 -5.12
CA LEU A 65 -27.78 -9.31 -3.69
C LEU A 65 -27.56 -7.90 -3.14
N THR A 66 -28.13 -7.64 -1.97
CA THR A 66 -27.81 -6.46 -1.19
C THR A 66 -26.40 -6.56 -0.61
N ALA A 67 -25.83 -5.42 -0.19
CA ALA A 67 -24.48 -5.38 0.38
C ALA A 67 -24.30 -6.34 1.57
N GLU A 68 -25.33 -6.46 2.43
CA GLU A 68 -25.30 -7.37 3.58
C GLU A 68 -25.34 -8.84 3.16
N GLU A 69 -26.13 -9.19 2.14
CA GLU A 69 -26.23 -10.55 1.63
C GLU A 69 -24.94 -10.98 0.93
N ALA A 70 -24.34 -10.08 0.15
CA ALA A 70 -23.06 -10.30 -0.50
C ALA A 70 -21.94 -10.57 0.53
N ALA A 71 -21.92 -9.83 1.63
CA ALA A 71 -20.95 -10.05 2.71
C ALA A 71 -21.12 -11.43 3.36
N ARG A 72 -22.37 -11.84 3.65
CA ARG A 72 -22.66 -13.17 4.22
C ARG A 72 -22.24 -14.30 3.28
N GLU A 73 -22.49 -14.15 1.98
CA GLU A 73 -22.10 -15.14 0.98
C GLU A 73 -20.59 -15.22 0.78
N LYS A 74 -19.86 -14.09 0.85
CA LYS A 74 -18.38 -14.08 0.81
C LYS A 74 -17.79 -14.94 1.93
N VAL A 75 -18.27 -14.76 3.16
CA VAL A 75 -17.85 -15.56 4.32
C VAL A 75 -18.16 -17.04 4.13
N ARG A 76 -19.31 -17.37 3.53
CA ARG A 76 -19.68 -18.77 3.23
C ARG A 76 -18.74 -19.39 2.19
N LEU A 77 -18.41 -18.66 1.13
CA LEU A 77 -17.52 -19.10 0.06
C LEU A 77 -16.07 -19.29 0.54
N GLU A 78 -15.56 -18.43 1.41
CA GLU A 78 -14.23 -18.57 2.00
C GLU A 78 -14.12 -19.83 2.87
N LYS A 79 -15.13 -20.08 3.72
CA LYS A 79 -15.21 -21.32 4.51
C LYS A 79 -15.32 -22.56 3.63
N GLY A 80 -16.11 -22.48 2.56
CA GLY A 80 -16.28 -23.57 1.59
C GLY A 80 -15.01 -23.87 0.77
N LYS A 81 -14.27 -22.83 0.33
CA LYS A 81 -12.99 -22.98 -0.37
C LYS A 81 -11.93 -23.60 0.53
N GLY A 82 -11.83 -23.18 1.78
CA GLY A 82 -10.95 -23.81 2.76
C GLY A 82 -11.28 -25.30 2.94
N HIS A 83 -12.57 -25.64 3.04
CA HIS A 83 -13.02 -27.03 3.15
C HIS A 83 -12.73 -27.86 1.90
N PHE A 84 -12.94 -27.31 0.69
CA PHE A 84 -12.66 -27.99 -0.56
C PHE A 84 -11.16 -28.26 -0.78
N ILE A 85 -10.30 -27.28 -0.45
CA ILE A 85 -8.83 -27.44 -0.53
C ILE A 85 -8.34 -28.49 0.48
N THR A 86 -8.91 -28.55 1.69
CA THR A 86 -8.54 -29.59 2.68
C THR A 86 -8.94 -31.00 2.26
N LEU A 87 -9.96 -31.15 1.43
CA LEU A 87 -10.44 -32.46 0.97
C LEU A 87 -9.74 -32.95 -0.30
N ASN A 88 -9.00 -32.08 -1.01
CA ASN A 88 -8.29 -32.48 -2.22
C ASN A 88 -6.90 -31.82 -2.28
N PRO A 89 -5.89 -32.41 -1.61
CA PRO A 89 -4.55 -31.84 -1.53
C PRO A 89 -3.76 -31.86 -2.86
N GLU A 90 -4.30 -32.48 -3.92
CA GLU A 90 -3.66 -32.59 -5.24
C GLU A 90 -3.88 -31.37 -6.15
N THR A 91 -4.64 -30.35 -5.71
CA THR A 91 -4.80 -29.11 -6.48
C THR A 91 -3.69 -28.10 -6.16
N TRP A 92 -2.47 -28.37 -6.63
CA TRP A 92 -1.34 -27.44 -6.72
C TRP A 92 -0.55 -27.68 -8.01
#